data_AF-A0A535DD36-F1
#
_entry.id   AF-A0A535DD36-F1
#
_cell.length_a   1.000
_cell.length_b   1.000
_cell.length_c   1.000
_cell.angle_alpha   90.00
_cell.angle_beta   90.00
_cell.angle_gamma   90.00
#
_symmetry.space_group_name_H-M   'P 1'
#
loop_
_entity.id
_entity.type
_entity.pdbx_description
1 polymer ?
#
loop_
_entity_poly.entity_id
_entity_poly.type
_entity_poly.pdbx_seq_one_letter_code
_entity_poly.pdbx_strand_id
1 'polypeptide(L)'
;MAGKWVWVWNWRRCEGGDAERVASRLKAAGCTGAIVKAFDGPRWFDQGIAWREIARALKTNGVAAGAWGYCYGDDPAGEAQRAIETARYGEADLLVLDVEAEFKGRAQAAEELCVPIRQALGPEYPLYFSSFAIARYHRTFPFEAFRRYCTGAVPQVYWNAFRWPIEDALSTTYEDYAAMGIVPDSIFPAGGLYEEGLVRYPPPEEVHSFIRDVAGRGSAGVSFWSYEHMS
;
A
#
# COMPACT_ATOMS: atom_id res chain seq x y z
N MET A 1 4.78 7.67 4.13
CA MET A 1 3.78 6.87 4.88
C MET A 1 4.33 6.66 6.28
N ALA A 2 4.51 7.74 7.05
CA ALA A 2 5.09 7.63 8.39
C ALA A 2 4.03 7.11 9.38
N GLY A 3 4.46 6.34 10.37
CA GLY A 3 3.56 5.71 11.35
C GLY A 3 2.96 4.39 10.87
N LYS A 4 1.90 3.95 11.56
CA LYS A 4 1.23 2.66 11.28
C LYS A 4 -0.04 2.86 10.47
N TRP A 5 -0.17 2.12 9.37
CA TRP A 5 -1.29 2.19 8.44
C TRP A 5 -1.98 0.84 8.29
N VAL A 6 -3.26 0.85 7.90
CA VAL A 6 -4.02 -0.37 7.62
C VAL A 6 -4.67 -0.24 6.26
N TRP A 7 -4.58 -1.29 5.45
CA TRP A 7 -5.24 -1.36 4.15
C TRP A 7 -6.71 -1.70 4.33
N VAL A 8 -7.57 -1.08 3.53
CA VAL A 8 -9.00 -1.37 3.46
C VAL A 8 -9.32 -1.76 2.03
N TRP A 9 -9.83 -2.97 1.84
CA TRP A 9 -10.26 -3.45 0.52
C TRP A 9 -11.71 -3.04 0.23
N ASN A 10 -12.61 -3.28 1.19
CA ASN A 10 -14.04 -3.06 1.08
C ASN A 10 -14.55 -2.28 2.32
N TRP A 11 -14.79 -0.99 2.12
CA TRP A 11 -15.26 -0.06 3.14
C TRP A 11 -16.52 -0.55 3.86
N ARG A 12 -17.47 -1.15 3.13
CA ARG A 12 -18.73 -1.65 3.71
C ARG A 12 -18.52 -2.80 4.70
N ARG A 13 -17.41 -3.53 4.60
CA ARG A 13 -17.05 -4.60 5.53
C ARG A 13 -16.35 -4.08 6.79
N CYS A 14 -15.99 -2.80 6.83
CA CYS A 14 -15.30 -2.14 7.93
C CYS A 14 -16.31 -1.38 8.79
N GLU A 15 -16.77 -1.98 9.90
CA GLU A 15 -17.79 -1.40 10.80
C GLU A 15 -19.09 -0.98 10.08
N GLY A 16 -19.46 -1.67 8.99
CA GLY A 16 -20.63 -1.32 8.18
C GLY A 16 -20.44 -0.04 7.34
N GLY A 17 -19.22 0.45 7.19
CA GLY A 17 -18.91 1.72 6.53
C GLY A 17 -19.05 2.96 7.42
N ASP A 18 -19.14 2.77 8.75
CA ASP A 18 -19.19 3.85 9.73
C ASP A 18 -17.79 4.44 9.97
N ALA A 19 -17.57 5.66 9.49
CA ALA A 19 -16.27 6.30 9.54
C ALA A 19 -15.78 6.64 10.97
N GLU A 20 -16.69 6.96 11.89
CA GLU A 20 -16.33 7.27 13.27
C GLU A 20 -15.85 6.01 14.00
N ARG A 21 -16.56 4.89 13.81
CA ARG A 21 -16.18 3.59 14.37
C ARG A 21 -14.89 3.07 13.77
N VAL A 22 -14.72 3.19 12.45
CA VAL A 22 -13.46 2.85 11.76
C VAL A 22 -12.30 3.67 12.32
N ALA A 23 -12.45 4.99 12.37
CA ALA A 23 -11.40 5.88 12.88
C ALA A 23 -11.08 5.62 14.36
N SER A 24 -12.09 5.34 15.19
CA SER A 24 -11.91 5.01 16.60
C SER A 24 -11.11 3.72 16.78
N ARG A 25 -11.42 2.68 16.00
CA ARG A 25 -10.68 1.42 16.04
C ARG A 25 -9.24 1.58 15.55
N LEU A 26 -9.02 2.34 14.48
CA LEU A 26 -7.68 2.64 13.98
C LEU A 26 -6.84 3.37 15.04
N LYS A 27 -7.40 4.39 15.69
CA LYS A 27 -6.72 5.12 16.78
C LYS A 27 -6.42 4.21 17.97
N ALA A 28 -7.36 3.37 18.38
CA ALA A 28 -7.16 2.40 19.47
C ALA A 28 -6.05 1.39 19.13
N ALA A 29 -5.92 1.00 17.85
CA ALA A 29 -4.84 0.18 17.37
C ALA A 29 -3.51 0.96 17.20
N GLY A 30 -3.47 2.28 17.41
CA GLY A 30 -2.28 3.10 17.21
C GLY A 30 -1.94 3.36 15.75
N CYS A 31 -2.92 3.28 14.85
CA CYS A 31 -2.77 3.61 13.45
C CYS A 31 -2.95 5.12 13.21
N THR A 32 -2.16 5.68 12.31
CA THR A 32 -2.22 7.10 11.91
C THR A 32 -3.13 7.32 10.70
N GLY A 33 -3.39 6.26 9.92
CA GLY A 33 -4.18 6.35 8.71
C GLY A 33 -4.68 5.00 8.20
N ALA A 34 -5.60 5.07 7.24
CA ALA A 34 -6.04 3.92 6.44
C ALA A 34 -5.70 4.15 4.96
N ILE A 35 -5.44 3.06 4.24
CA ILE A 35 -5.19 3.05 2.80
C ILE A 35 -6.37 2.35 2.15
N VAL A 36 -7.34 3.11 1.64
CA VAL A 36 -8.64 2.60 1.19
C VAL A 36 -8.65 2.38 -0.33
N LYS A 37 -9.17 1.23 -0.79
CA LYS A 37 -9.24 0.94 -2.22
C LYS A 37 -10.10 2.00 -2.91
N ALA A 38 -9.53 2.69 -3.88
CA ALA A 38 -10.17 3.75 -4.62
C ALA A 38 -10.51 3.32 -6.05
N PHE A 39 -9.63 2.54 -6.68
CA PHE A 39 -9.78 2.13 -8.06
C PHE A 39 -9.26 0.73 -8.35
N ASP A 40 -9.66 0.23 -9.51
CA ASP A 40 -9.31 -1.09 -10.04
C ASP A 40 -9.18 -0.96 -11.56
N GLY A 41 -7.93 -0.99 -12.03
CA GLY A 41 -7.58 -0.53 -13.36
C GLY A 41 -8.04 0.93 -13.60
N PRO A 42 -8.60 1.27 -14.78
CA PRO A 42 -9.05 2.63 -15.08
C PRO A 42 -10.39 3.02 -14.41
N ARG A 43 -10.97 2.14 -13.59
CA ARG A 43 -12.33 2.29 -13.05
C ARG A 43 -12.31 2.58 -11.55
N TRP A 44 -13.24 3.43 -11.10
CA TRP A 44 -13.52 3.57 -9.67
C TRP A 44 -13.92 2.22 -9.08
N PHE A 45 -13.43 1.95 -7.88
CA PHE A 45 -13.88 0.80 -7.11
C PHE A 45 -15.13 1.19 -6.32
N ASP A 46 -16.21 0.40 -6.45
CA ASP A 46 -17.45 0.68 -5.73
C ASP A 46 -17.30 0.35 -4.24
N GLN A 47 -17.24 1.40 -3.43
CA GLN A 47 -17.27 1.31 -1.97
C GLN A 47 -18.68 1.50 -1.39
N GLY A 48 -19.71 1.65 -2.22
CA GLY A 48 -21.10 1.95 -1.83
C GLY A 48 -21.37 3.41 -1.56
N ILE A 49 -20.30 4.20 -1.39
CA ILE A 49 -20.31 5.66 -1.36
C ILE A 49 -19.12 6.17 -2.16
N ALA A 50 -19.15 7.44 -2.55
CA ALA A 50 -18.04 8.05 -3.26
C ALA A 50 -16.77 8.06 -2.38
N TRP A 51 -15.62 7.70 -2.98
CA TRP A 51 -14.35 7.59 -2.27
C TRP A 51 -13.96 8.88 -1.50
N ARG A 52 -14.22 10.05 -2.09
CA ARG A 52 -13.98 11.36 -1.45
C ARG A 52 -14.71 11.50 -0.11
N GLU A 53 -15.92 10.96 -0.01
CA GLU A 53 -16.72 11.06 1.23
C GLU A 53 -16.11 10.16 2.32
N ILE A 54 -15.55 9.00 1.95
CA ILE A 54 -14.75 8.17 2.87
C ILE A 54 -13.54 8.95 3.36
N ALA A 55 -12.77 9.54 2.43
CA ALA A 55 -11.56 10.26 2.76
C ALA A 55 -11.82 11.44 3.71
N ARG A 56 -12.84 12.26 3.42
CA ARG A 56 -13.25 13.38 4.29
C ARG A 56 -13.75 12.93 5.65
N ALA A 57 -14.51 11.83 5.71
CA ALA A 57 -15.04 11.32 6.96
C ALA A 57 -13.93 10.77 7.87
N LEU A 58 -12.94 10.06 7.31
CA LEU A 58 -11.74 9.64 8.05
C LEU A 58 -10.95 10.84 8.58
N LYS A 59 -10.67 11.82 7.71
CA LYS A 59 -9.92 13.04 8.08
C LYS A 59 -10.64 13.85 9.16
N THR A 60 -11.96 14.00 9.08
CA THR A 60 -12.80 14.64 10.10
C THR A 60 -12.68 13.95 11.47
N ASN A 61 -12.50 12.62 11.47
CA ASN A 61 -12.33 11.83 12.70
C ASN A 61 -10.86 11.71 13.17
N GLY A 62 -9.95 12.49 12.58
CA GLY A 62 -8.55 12.59 12.97
C GLY A 62 -7.66 11.45 12.49
N VAL A 63 -8.05 10.79 11.39
CA VAL A 63 -7.28 9.68 10.77
C VAL A 63 -6.96 10.06 9.32
N ALA A 64 -5.71 9.88 8.90
CA ALA A 64 -5.32 10.16 7.52
C ALA A 64 -5.95 9.17 6.52
N ALA A 65 -6.26 9.66 5.33
CA ALA A 65 -6.94 8.93 4.27
C ALA A 65 -6.01 8.76 3.05
N GLY A 66 -5.31 7.63 3.00
CA GLY A 66 -4.59 7.17 1.82
C GLY A 66 -5.52 6.43 0.85
N ALA A 67 -5.18 6.47 -0.42
CA ALA A 67 -5.82 5.67 -1.46
C ALA A 67 -4.89 4.57 -1.95
N TRP A 68 -5.46 3.45 -2.39
CA TRP A 68 -4.76 2.52 -3.27
C TRP A 68 -5.62 2.09 -4.45
N GLY A 69 -4.97 1.61 -5.50
CA GLY A 69 -5.67 0.94 -6.58
C GLY A 69 -4.81 -0.11 -7.25
N TYR A 70 -5.46 -1.18 -7.71
CA TYR A 70 -4.81 -2.27 -8.44
C TYR A 70 -4.64 -1.86 -9.90
N CYS A 71 -3.41 -1.89 -10.39
CA CYS A 71 -3.06 -1.52 -11.76
C CYS A 71 -2.75 -2.79 -12.56
N TYR A 72 -3.32 -2.89 -13.76
CA TYR A 72 -3.12 -4.02 -14.68
C TYR A 72 -2.12 -3.69 -15.79
N GLY A 73 -1.89 -2.41 -16.07
CA GLY A 73 -1.00 -1.97 -17.15
C GLY A 73 -1.55 -2.25 -18.57
N ASP A 74 -2.80 -2.68 -18.68
CA ASP A 74 -3.51 -2.87 -19.95
C ASP A 74 -4.06 -1.57 -20.53
N ASP A 75 -4.42 -0.63 -19.64
CA ASP A 75 -4.74 0.76 -19.98
C ASP A 75 -3.98 1.70 -19.03
N PRO A 76 -2.65 1.85 -19.20
CA PRO A 76 -1.84 2.68 -18.30
C PRO A 76 -2.30 4.13 -18.25
N ALA A 77 -2.80 4.67 -19.36
CA ALA A 77 -3.30 6.04 -19.45
C ALA A 77 -4.59 6.24 -18.65
N GLY A 78 -5.56 5.32 -18.77
CA GLY A 78 -6.79 5.35 -17.97
C GLY A 78 -6.54 5.09 -16.49
N GLU A 79 -5.63 4.17 -16.17
CA GLU A 79 -5.17 3.91 -14.79
C GLU A 79 -4.52 5.16 -14.18
N ALA A 80 -3.63 5.83 -14.92
CA ALA A 80 -3.03 7.09 -14.50
C ALA A 80 -4.07 8.19 -14.27
N GLN A 81 -5.02 8.34 -15.19
CA GLN A 81 -6.11 9.31 -15.03
C GLN A 81 -6.90 9.05 -13.75
N ARG A 82 -7.25 7.78 -13.48
CA ARG A 82 -8.00 7.39 -12.28
C ARG A 82 -7.21 7.65 -11.00
N ALA A 83 -5.91 7.35 -10.99
CA ALA A 83 -5.00 7.69 -9.89
C ALA A 83 -4.95 9.20 -9.61
N ILE A 84 -4.83 10.02 -10.67
CA ILE A 84 -4.78 11.49 -10.55
C ILE A 84 -6.11 12.04 -10.01
N GLU A 85 -7.25 11.55 -10.51
CA GLU A 85 -8.57 11.94 -10.01
C GLU A 85 -8.76 11.55 -8.54
N THR A 86 -8.26 10.37 -8.15
CA THR A 86 -8.29 9.90 -6.75
C THR A 86 -7.53 10.86 -5.84
N ALA A 87 -6.31 11.22 -6.22
CA ALA A 87 -5.48 12.12 -5.44
C ALA A 87 -6.08 13.54 -5.35
N ARG A 88 -6.45 14.14 -6.50
CA ARG A 88 -6.89 15.54 -6.56
C ARG A 88 -8.35 15.73 -6.17
N TYR A 89 -9.27 15.09 -6.91
CA TYR A 89 -10.70 15.26 -6.66
C TYR A 89 -11.13 14.53 -5.40
N GLY A 90 -10.56 13.35 -5.17
CA GLY A 90 -10.84 12.58 -3.96
C GLY A 90 -10.19 13.15 -2.69
N GLU A 91 -9.14 13.97 -2.82
CA GLU A 91 -8.37 14.53 -1.71
C GLU A 91 -7.63 13.47 -0.87
N ALA A 92 -6.94 12.54 -1.54
CA ALA A 92 -6.10 11.54 -0.87
C ALA A 92 -4.83 12.15 -0.30
N ASP A 93 -4.52 11.84 0.96
CA ASP A 93 -3.30 12.30 1.63
C ASP A 93 -2.04 11.61 1.05
N LEU A 94 -2.22 10.40 0.52
CA LEU A 94 -1.22 9.64 -0.22
C LEU A 94 -1.88 8.69 -1.22
N LEU A 95 -1.11 8.22 -2.19
CA LEU A 95 -1.54 7.21 -3.15
C LEU A 95 -0.57 6.03 -3.17
N VAL A 96 -1.10 4.80 -3.19
CA VAL A 96 -0.33 3.57 -3.43
C VAL A 96 -0.82 2.89 -4.70
N LEU A 97 0.06 2.72 -5.67
CA LEU A 97 -0.18 1.92 -6.88
C LEU A 97 0.14 0.46 -6.54
N ASP A 98 -0.86 -0.41 -6.52
CA ASP A 98 -0.65 -1.84 -6.34
C ASP A 98 -0.36 -2.47 -7.71
N VAL A 99 0.89 -2.89 -7.90
CA VAL A 99 1.47 -3.28 -9.19
C VAL A 99 2.20 -4.60 -9.06
N GLU A 100 1.67 -5.64 -9.71
CA GLU A 100 2.11 -7.01 -9.47
C GLU A 100 2.54 -7.72 -10.77
N ALA A 101 2.05 -8.93 -11.01
CA ALA A 101 2.57 -9.83 -12.02
C ALA A 101 2.28 -9.33 -13.44
N GLU A 102 1.24 -8.52 -13.60
CA GLU A 102 0.74 -7.94 -14.84
C GLU A 102 1.78 -7.03 -15.49
N PHE A 103 2.65 -6.40 -14.68
CA PHE A 103 3.72 -5.53 -15.18
C PHE A 103 5.01 -6.27 -15.55
N LYS A 104 5.11 -7.59 -15.30
CA LYS A 104 6.33 -8.35 -15.65
C LYS A 104 6.62 -8.24 -17.14
N GLY A 105 7.82 -7.77 -17.49
CA GLY A 105 8.26 -7.54 -18.86
C GLY A 105 7.67 -6.28 -19.52
N ARG A 106 6.89 -5.47 -18.81
CA ARG A 106 6.16 -4.31 -19.35
C ARG A 106 6.69 -2.98 -18.78
N ALA A 107 7.99 -2.74 -18.93
CA ALA A 107 8.61 -1.50 -18.47
C ALA A 107 7.97 -0.25 -19.10
N GLN A 108 7.59 -0.30 -20.37
CA GLN A 108 6.89 0.80 -21.04
C GLN A 108 5.53 1.11 -20.40
N ALA A 109 4.74 0.09 -20.04
CA ALA A 109 3.46 0.31 -19.36
C ALA A 109 3.66 0.95 -17.98
N ALA A 110 4.72 0.60 -17.26
CA ALA A 110 5.06 1.24 -15.98
C ALA A 110 5.42 2.73 -16.15
N GLU A 111 6.16 3.08 -17.21
CA GLU A 111 6.47 4.47 -17.58
C GLU A 111 5.19 5.24 -17.95
N GLU A 112 4.35 4.67 -18.81
CA GLU A 112 3.07 5.27 -19.24
C GLU A 112 2.08 5.47 -18.08
N LEU A 113 2.14 4.62 -17.05
CA LEU A 113 1.39 4.80 -15.81
C LEU A 113 1.99 5.91 -14.94
N CYS A 114 3.29 5.86 -14.65
CA CYS A 114 3.89 6.68 -13.59
C CYS A 114 4.18 8.12 -14.00
N VAL A 115 4.65 8.35 -15.23
CA VAL A 115 5.03 9.68 -15.73
C VAL A 115 3.87 10.69 -15.61
N PRO A 116 2.67 10.43 -16.15
CA PRO A 116 1.55 11.37 -16.05
C PRO A 116 1.11 11.60 -14.60
N ILE A 117 1.10 10.58 -13.75
CA ILE A 117 0.77 10.73 -12.32
C ILE A 117 1.74 11.70 -11.67
N ARG A 118 3.05 11.49 -11.84
CA ARG A 118 4.06 12.36 -11.22
C ARG A 118 4.02 13.77 -11.78
N GLN A 119 3.82 13.95 -13.09
CA GLN A 119 3.66 15.27 -13.70
C GLN A 119 2.44 16.02 -13.16
N ALA A 120 1.32 15.33 -12.94
CA ALA A 120 0.11 15.95 -12.43
C ALA A 120 0.20 16.25 -10.92
N LEU A 121 0.71 15.32 -10.11
CA LEU A 121 0.69 15.46 -8.65
C LEU A 121 1.89 16.26 -8.11
N GLY A 122 2.94 16.44 -8.92
CA GLY A 122 4.17 17.13 -8.55
C GLY A 122 5.09 16.24 -7.71
N PRO A 123 6.36 16.65 -7.49
CA PRO A 123 7.38 15.82 -6.82
C PRO A 123 7.10 15.56 -5.34
N GLU A 124 6.41 16.48 -4.66
CA GLU A 124 6.16 16.41 -3.21
C GLU A 124 4.98 15.50 -2.84
N TYR A 125 4.11 15.15 -3.79
CA TYR A 125 2.95 14.32 -3.48
C TYR A 125 3.41 12.91 -3.05
N PRO A 126 2.91 12.39 -1.90
CA PRO A 126 3.27 11.05 -1.43
C PRO A 126 2.67 9.96 -2.32
N LEU A 127 3.48 9.49 -3.28
CA LEU A 127 3.14 8.44 -4.23
C LEU A 127 3.99 7.21 -3.93
N TYR A 128 3.38 6.06 -3.74
CA TYR A 128 4.07 4.81 -3.45
C TYR A 128 3.67 3.74 -4.45
N PHE A 129 4.51 2.72 -4.59
CA PHE A 129 4.11 1.47 -5.25
C PHE A 129 4.15 0.32 -4.25
N SER A 130 3.20 -0.60 -4.35
CA SER A 130 3.15 -1.86 -3.60
C SER A 130 3.42 -3.00 -4.57
N SER A 131 4.31 -3.92 -4.18
CA SER A 131 4.68 -5.07 -5.01
C SER A 131 5.41 -6.14 -4.17
N PHE A 132 6.03 -7.10 -4.85
CA PHE A 132 6.68 -8.26 -4.25
C PHE A 132 7.76 -7.91 -3.22
N ALA A 133 7.70 -8.56 -2.06
CA ALA A 133 8.73 -8.43 -1.02
C ALA A 133 10.07 -9.06 -1.41
N ILE A 134 10.05 -10.27 -2.00
CA ILE A 134 11.27 -11.00 -2.38
C ILE A 134 11.57 -10.74 -3.87
N ALA A 135 12.04 -9.53 -4.17
CA ALA A 135 12.15 -9.03 -5.55
C ALA A 135 13.09 -9.87 -6.43
N ARG A 136 14.06 -10.59 -5.85
CA ARG A 136 14.97 -11.49 -6.59
C ARG A 136 14.25 -12.62 -7.35
N TYR A 137 13.01 -12.96 -6.96
CA TYR A 137 12.16 -13.91 -7.69
C TYR A 137 11.31 -13.26 -8.80
N HIS A 138 11.33 -11.93 -8.91
CA HIS A 138 10.49 -11.14 -9.80
C HIS A 138 11.34 -10.22 -10.70
N ARG A 139 12.48 -10.70 -11.19
CA ARG A 139 13.46 -9.89 -11.94
C ARG A 139 12.94 -9.23 -13.21
N THR A 140 11.85 -9.75 -13.79
CA THR A 140 11.21 -9.16 -14.98
C THR A 140 10.24 -8.03 -14.64
N PHE A 141 9.91 -7.82 -13.36
CA PHE A 141 9.10 -6.70 -12.92
C PHE A 141 9.91 -5.39 -13.02
N PRO A 142 9.33 -4.29 -13.55
CA PRO A 142 10.06 -3.06 -13.87
C PRO A 142 10.23 -2.15 -12.65
N PHE A 143 10.93 -2.63 -11.61
CA PHE A 143 11.18 -1.87 -10.38
C PHE A 143 11.83 -0.49 -10.63
N GLU A 144 12.68 -0.37 -11.65
CA GLU A 144 13.36 0.89 -11.96
C GLU A 144 12.39 2.03 -12.28
N ALA A 145 11.35 1.77 -13.08
CA ALA A 145 10.35 2.78 -13.43
C ALA A 145 9.63 3.26 -12.17
N PHE A 146 9.11 2.34 -11.36
CA PHE A 146 8.42 2.70 -10.12
C PHE A 146 9.33 3.42 -9.13
N ARG A 147 10.59 2.99 -8.97
CA ARG A 147 11.59 3.67 -8.14
C ARG A 147 11.84 5.11 -8.59
N ARG A 148 11.86 5.38 -9.90
CA ARG A 148 12.15 6.70 -10.44
C ARG A 148 11.04 7.70 -10.14
N TYR A 149 9.78 7.26 -10.17
CA TYR A 149 8.62 8.16 -10.09
C TYR A 149 7.89 8.14 -8.75
N CYS A 150 8.00 7.06 -7.97
CA CYS A 150 7.37 6.98 -6.64
C CYS A 150 8.30 7.53 -5.56
N THR A 151 7.70 8.09 -4.52
CA THR A 151 8.35 8.54 -3.27
C THR A 151 8.97 7.38 -2.51
N GLY A 152 8.39 6.18 -2.61
CA GLY A 152 8.93 4.98 -1.97
C GLY A 152 8.15 3.73 -2.34
N ALA A 153 8.52 2.61 -1.71
CA ALA A 153 7.93 1.31 -1.94
C ALA A 153 7.23 0.76 -0.70
N VAL A 154 6.19 -0.04 -0.92
CA VAL A 154 5.41 -0.75 0.09
C VAL A 154 5.49 -2.25 -0.22
N PRO A 155 6.61 -2.93 0.05
CA PRO A 155 6.73 -4.35 -0.24
C PRO A 155 5.72 -5.16 0.58
N GLN A 156 5.03 -6.09 -0.08
CA GLN A 156 4.08 -7.01 0.56
C GLN A 156 4.82 -8.13 1.30
N VAL A 157 5.38 -7.82 2.47
CA VAL A 157 6.15 -8.76 3.31
C VAL A 157 5.20 -9.65 4.11
N TYR A 158 4.35 -10.40 3.41
CA TYR A 158 3.39 -11.33 4.03
C TYR A 158 4.13 -12.58 4.54
N TRP A 159 4.96 -12.41 5.59
CA TRP A 159 5.82 -13.45 6.16
C TRP A 159 5.02 -14.70 6.57
N ASN A 160 3.80 -14.50 7.06
CA ASN A 160 2.86 -15.55 7.41
C ASN A 160 2.45 -16.38 6.18
N ALA A 161 2.27 -15.75 5.02
CA ALA A 161 1.98 -16.42 3.76
C ALA A 161 3.21 -17.12 3.18
N PHE A 162 4.39 -16.49 3.30
CA PHE A 162 5.67 -17.12 2.92
C PHE A 162 5.99 -18.33 3.80
N ARG A 163 5.44 -18.35 5.03
CA ARG A 163 5.81 -19.26 6.12
C ARG A 163 7.30 -19.16 6.45
N TRP A 164 7.80 -17.93 6.48
CA TRP A 164 9.20 -17.60 6.77
C TRP A 164 9.30 -16.89 8.12
N PRO A 165 10.45 -17.00 8.82
CA PRO A 165 10.76 -16.11 9.92
C PRO A 165 10.70 -14.64 9.48
N ILE A 166 10.18 -13.76 10.35
CA ILE A 166 10.09 -12.31 10.10
C ILE A 166 11.45 -11.73 9.71
N GLU A 167 12.50 -12.11 10.43
CA GLU A 167 13.87 -11.65 10.19
C GLU A 167 14.36 -12.00 8.78
N ASP A 168 14.14 -13.24 8.33
CA ASP A 168 14.56 -13.68 6.99
C ASP A 168 13.76 -12.97 5.89
N ALA A 169 12.45 -12.81 6.08
CA ALA A 169 11.59 -12.10 5.14
C ALA A 169 12.02 -10.63 5.00
N LEU A 170 12.22 -9.93 6.12
CA LEU A 170 12.65 -8.53 6.11
C LEU A 170 14.09 -8.37 5.60
N SER A 171 15.05 -9.16 6.06
CA SER A 171 16.44 -9.08 5.58
C SER A 171 16.52 -9.29 4.07
N THR A 172 15.83 -10.31 3.55
CA THR A 172 15.80 -10.57 2.10
C THR A 172 15.15 -9.40 1.34
N THR A 173 14.04 -8.85 1.84
CA THR A 173 13.39 -7.69 1.21
C THR A 173 14.30 -6.47 1.18
N TYR A 174 14.94 -6.12 2.29
CA TYR A 174 15.80 -4.93 2.34
C TYR A 174 17.06 -5.09 1.48
N GLU A 175 17.68 -6.27 1.46
CA GLU A 175 18.78 -6.58 0.55
C GLU A 175 18.38 -6.39 -0.92
N ASP A 176 17.24 -6.95 -1.31
CA ASP A 176 16.74 -6.88 -2.68
C ASP A 176 16.44 -5.45 -3.11
N TYR A 177 15.77 -4.68 -2.24
CA TYR A 177 15.41 -3.30 -2.51
C TYR A 177 16.64 -2.37 -2.52
N ALA A 178 17.62 -2.62 -1.65
CA ALA A 178 18.90 -1.92 -1.68
C ALA A 178 19.66 -2.17 -2.99
N ALA A 179 19.65 -3.40 -3.51
CA ALA A 179 20.27 -3.74 -4.81
C ALA A 179 19.62 -2.99 -5.99
N MET A 180 18.38 -2.53 -5.84
CA MET A 180 17.66 -1.70 -6.81
C MET A 180 17.86 -0.19 -6.56
N GLY A 181 18.61 0.20 -5.53
CA GLY A 181 18.84 1.59 -5.15
C GLY A 181 17.67 2.25 -4.43
N ILE A 182 16.83 1.47 -3.74
CA ILE A 182 15.78 1.98 -2.84
C ILE A 182 16.36 1.95 -1.42
N VAL A 183 16.45 3.12 -0.81
CA VAL A 183 17.01 3.31 0.53
C VAL A 183 16.00 2.95 1.63
N PRO A 184 16.45 2.51 2.83
CA PRO A 184 15.57 1.99 3.87
C PRO A 184 14.45 2.92 4.35
N ASP A 185 14.68 4.23 4.36
CA ASP A 185 13.70 5.26 4.73
C ASP A 185 12.58 5.43 3.70
N SER A 186 12.80 4.95 2.47
CA SER A 186 11.81 4.88 1.39
C SER A 186 11.15 3.51 1.24
N ILE A 187 11.34 2.59 2.21
CA ILE A 187 10.70 1.27 2.24
C ILE A 187 9.70 1.24 3.40
N PHE A 188 8.43 0.95 3.12
CA PHE A 188 7.32 0.92 4.09
C PHE A 188 6.64 -0.45 4.06
N PRO A 189 7.21 -1.51 4.67
CA PRO A 189 6.71 -2.87 4.54
C PRO A 189 5.23 -3.04 4.91
N ALA A 190 4.50 -3.85 4.14
CA ALA A 190 3.14 -4.28 4.42
C ALA A 190 3.13 -5.72 4.97
N GLY A 191 2.65 -5.89 6.19
CA GLY A 191 2.46 -7.19 6.84
C GLY A 191 1.12 -7.84 6.52
N GLY A 192 1.06 -9.16 6.51
CA GLY A 192 -0.17 -9.93 6.29
C GLY A 192 -0.86 -10.26 7.61
N LEU A 193 -2.00 -9.62 7.89
CA LEU A 193 -2.89 -9.92 9.01
C LEU A 193 -4.15 -10.61 8.49
N TYR A 194 -4.04 -11.83 7.99
CA TYR A 194 -5.20 -12.60 7.52
C TYR A 194 -4.98 -14.10 7.69
N GLU A 195 -6.07 -14.86 7.67
CA GLU A 195 -6.06 -16.32 7.57
C GLU A 195 -6.79 -16.73 6.30
N GLU A 196 -6.12 -17.53 5.46
CA GLU A 196 -6.70 -18.09 4.24
C GLU A 196 -6.00 -19.40 3.88
N GLY A 197 -6.78 -20.48 3.74
CA GLY A 197 -6.24 -21.81 3.41
C GLY A 197 -5.17 -22.27 4.40
N LEU A 198 -3.91 -22.30 3.96
CA LEU A 198 -2.76 -22.68 4.79
C LEU A 198 -2.07 -21.50 5.47
N VAL A 199 -2.43 -20.26 5.12
CA VAL A 199 -1.91 -19.04 5.74
C VAL A 199 -2.61 -18.85 7.07
N ARG A 200 -1.85 -18.77 8.16
CA ARG A 200 -2.37 -18.52 9.51
C ARG A 200 -2.36 -17.04 9.83
N TYR A 201 -3.33 -16.62 10.64
CA TYR A 201 -3.31 -15.30 11.24
C TYR A 201 -2.10 -15.18 12.18
N PRO A 202 -1.24 -14.16 12.04
CA PRO A 202 -0.07 -14.03 12.90
C PRO A 202 -0.50 -13.66 14.33
N PRO A 203 0.14 -14.21 15.36
CA PRO A 203 -0.19 -13.87 16.73
C PRO A 203 0.31 -12.45 17.08
N PRO A 204 -0.29 -11.77 18.08
CA PRO A 204 0.01 -10.35 18.36
C PRO A 204 1.49 -10.05 18.64
N GLU A 205 2.23 -10.98 19.25
CA GLU A 205 3.67 -10.85 19.50
C GLU A 205 4.51 -10.83 18.22
N GLU A 206 4.10 -11.56 17.18
CA GLU A 206 4.74 -11.51 15.87
C GLU A 206 4.47 -10.17 15.20
N VAL A 207 3.24 -9.66 15.28
CA VAL A 207 2.89 -8.33 14.75
C VAL A 207 3.73 -7.24 15.41
N HIS A 208 3.87 -7.28 16.74
CA HIS A 208 4.74 -6.33 17.46
C HIS A 208 6.22 -6.48 17.10
N SER A 209 6.69 -7.72 16.89
CA SER A 209 8.08 -7.98 16.47
C SER A 209 8.32 -7.43 15.07
N PHE A 210 7.41 -7.67 14.12
CA PHE A 210 7.47 -7.11 12.78
C PHE A 210 7.56 -5.58 12.79
N ILE A 211 6.70 -4.90 13.57
CA ILE A 211 6.74 -3.42 13.70
C ILE A 211 8.11 -2.96 14.20
N ARG A 212 8.64 -3.60 15.25
CA ARG A 212 9.93 -3.25 15.84
C ARG A 212 11.09 -3.48 14.87
N ASP A 213 11.08 -4.59 14.14
CA ASP A 213 12.16 -4.97 13.22
C ASP A 213 12.16 -4.06 11.99
N VAL A 214 10.99 -3.69 11.47
CA VAL A 214 10.83 -2.67 10.41
C VAL A 214 11.40 -1.31 10.87
N ALA A 215 11.08 -0.88 12.09
CA ALA A 215 11.61 0.36 12.65
C ALA A 215 13.14 0.29 12.86
N GLY A 216 13.65 -0.85 13.36
CA GLY A 216 15.09 -1.09 13.56
C GLY A 216 15.91 -1.05 12.26
N ARG A 217 15.27 -1.28 11.11
CA ARG A 217 15.87 -1.18 9.78
C ARG A 217 15.81 0.23 9.18
N GLY A 218 15.27 1.21 9.90
CA GLY A 218 15.24 2.61 9.48
C GLY A 218 14.01 3.05 8.68
N SER A 219 12.98 2.21 8.60
CA SER A 219 11.71 2.64 7.99
C SER A 219 10.96 3.61 8.89
N ALA A 220 10.38 4.65 8.30
CA ALA A 220 9.53 5.61 9.00
C ALA A 220 8.09 5.12 9.21
N GLY A 221 7.69 3.99 8.62
CA GLY A 221 6.34 3.48 8.79
C GLY A 221 6.11 2.06 8.28
N VAL A 222 4.98 1.51 8.68
CA VAL A 222 4.59 0.11 8.43
C VAL A 222 3.11 0.06 8.12
N SER A 223 2.70 -0.89 7.30
CA SER A 223 1.29 -1.11 6.99
C SER A 223 0.87 -2.56 7.14
N PHE A 224 -0.44 -2.80 7.21
CA PHE A 224 -0.98 -4.16 7.37
C PHE A 224 -2.20 -4.40 6.51
N TRP A 225 -2.19 -5.52 5.79
CA TRP A 225 -3.33 -6.06 5.07
C TRP A 225 -4.10 -7.04 5.98
N SER A 226 -5.31 -6.78 6.43
CA SER A 226 -6.16 -5.60 6.16
C SER A 226 -7.15 -5.34 7.30
N TYR A 227 -7.86 -4.21 7.25
CA TYR A 227 -8.84 -3.80 8.28
C TYR A 227 -9.91 -4.87 8.52
N GLU A 228 -10.39 -5.50 7.44
CA GLU A 228 -11.42 -6.55 7.50
C GLU A 228 -11.03 -7.74 8.35
N HIS A 229 -9.73 -7.93 8.55
CA HIS A 229 -9.15 -9.03 9.30
C HIS A 229 -8.57 -8.58 10.64
N MET A 230 -8.67 -7.30 11.01
CA MET A 230 -8.29 -6.88 12.35
C MET A 230 -9.10 -7.70 13.37
N SER A 231 -8.40 -8.31 14.31
CA SER A 231 -8.98 -9.02 15.46
C SER A 231 -8.70 -8.27 16.76
#